data_AF-A0A537QLQ7-F1
#
_entry.id   AF-A0A537QLQ7-F1
#
_cell.length_a   1.000
_cell.length_b   1.000
_cell.length_c   1.000
_cell.angle_alpha   90.00
_cell.angle_beta   90.00
_cell.angle_gamma   90.00
#
_symmetry.space_group_name_H-M   'P 1'
#
loop_
_entity.id
_entity.type
_entity.pdbx_description
1 polymer ?
#
loop_
_entity_poly.entity_id
_entity_poly.type
_entity_poly.pdbx_seq_one_letter_code
_entity_poly.pdbx_strand_id
1 'polypeptide(L)' 'MARRRLRLLDEAERLDDLAGLKSVGLHRLRGDRRGQWAISAGGPWRITFEFRDGDAWNVELVDYH' A
#
# COMPACT_ATOMS: atom_id res chain seq x y z
N MET A 1 -9.72 -6.19 8.25
CA MET A 1 -8.74 -5.08 8.20
C MET A 1 -8.51 -4.57 6.78
N ALA A 2 -8.35 -5.44 5.78
CA ALA A 2 -8.15 -5.08 4.37
C ALA A 2 -9.11 -4.01 3.80
N ARG A 3 -10.43 -4.14 4.00
CA ARG A 3 -11.40 -3.13 3.50
C ARG A 3 -11.21 -1.71 4.05
N ARG A 4 -10.69 -1.56 5.29
CA ARG A 4 -10.31 -0.23 5.83
C ARG A 4 -9.06 0.32 5.14
N ARG A 5 -8.13 -0.55 4.73
CA ARG A 5 -6.90 -0.14 4.03
C ARG A 5 -7.21 0.31 2.60
N LEU A 6 -8.12 -0.39 1.91
CA LEU A 6 -8.55 0.02 0.57
C LEU A 6 -9.18 1.41 0.58
N ARG A 7 -10.00 1.73 1.58
CA ARG A 7 -10.56 3.07 1.72
C ARG A 7 -9.49 4.15 1.96
N LEU A 8 -8.50 3.87 2.81
CA LEU A 8 -7.37 4.78 3.02
C LEU A 8 -6.56 4.99 1.73
N LEU A 9 -6.45 3.95 0.90
CA LEU A 9 -5.76 4.03 -0.38
C LEU A 9 -6.52 4.90 -1.39
N ASP A 10 -7.85 4.80 -1.40
CA ASP A 10 -8.77 5.55 -2.25
C ASP A 10 -8.89 7.03 -1.84
N GLU A 11 -8.75 7.33 -0.54
CA GLU A 11 -8.78 8.69 0.00
C GLU A 11 -7.42 9.42 -0.08
N ALA A 12 -6.33 8.71 -0.34
CA ALA A 12 -4.99 9.29 -0.30
C ALA A 12 -4.65 10.00 -1.61
N GLU A 13 -4.50 11.33 -1.57
CA GLU A 13 -4.07 12.13 -2.72
C GLU A 13 -2.54 12.13 -2.87
N ARG A 14 -1.81 11.82 -1.79
CA ARG A 14 -0.36 11.77 -1.75
C ARG A 14 0.12 10.55 -0.99
N LEU A 15 1.28 10.04 -1.39
CA LEU A 15 1.94 8.94 -0.68
C LEU A 15 2.30 9.30 0.78
N ASP A 16 2.52 10.59 1.04
CA ASP A 16 2.80 11.13 2.38
C ASP A 16 1.59 10.97 3.32
N ASP A 17 0.36 11.00 2.80
CA ASP A 17 -0.86 10.81 3.59
C ASP A 17 -0.91 9.39 4.18
N LEU A 18 -0.44 8.42 3.40
CA LEU A 18 -0.26 7.04 3.86
C LEU A 18 0.96 6.89 4.77
N ALA A 19 2.07 7.57 4.48
CA ALA A 19 3.30 7.51 5.29
C ALA A 19 3.10 8.08 6.71
N GLY A 20 2.24 9.08 6.87
CA GLY A 20 1.89 9.65 8.18
C GLY A 20 1.16 8.67 9.10
N LEU A 21 0.54 7.62 8.55
CA LEU A 21 -0.18 6.61 9.30
C LEU A 21 0.76 5.50 9.78
N LYS A 22 1.29 5.63 11.00
CA LYS A 22 2.19 4.61 11.60
C LYS A 22 1.65 3.17 11.56
N SER A 23 0.33 3.00 11.49
CA SER A 23 -0.34 1.69 11.47
C SER A 23 -0.38 0.99 10.10
N VAL A 24 -0.07 1.67 8.99
CA VAL A 24 -0.12 1.08 7.64
C VAL A 24 1.20 0.45 7.22
N GLY A 25 2.32 0.83 7.85
CA GLY A 25 3.62 0.22 7.57
C GLY A 25 4.05 0.36 6.10
N LEU A 26 3.84 1.55 5.53
CA LEU A 26 4.18 1.85 4.15
C LEU A 26 5.69 1.69 3.92
N HIS A 27 6.05 0.89 2.91
CA HIS A 27 7.43 0.74 2.48
C HIS A 27 7.51 0.48 0.98
N ARG A 28 8.63 0.86 0.39
CA ARG A 28 8.89 0.68 -1.04
C ARG A 28 9.39 -0.73 -1.31
N LEU A 29 8.85 -1.38 -2.33
CA LEU A 29 9.34 -2.67 -2.80
C LEU A 29 10.64 -2.51 -3.59
N ARG A 30 11.45 -3.57 -3.57
CA ARG A 30 12.78 -3.65 -4.20
C ARG A 30 12.83 -4.81 -5.20
N GLY A 31 13.90 -4.91 -5.99
CA GLY A 31 14.07 -5.96 -7.00
C GLY A 31 13.08 -5.80 -8.15
N ASP A 32 12.46 -6.91 -8.56
CA ASP A 32 11.55 -6.98 -9.72
C ASP A 32 10.29 -6.12 -9.55
N ARG A 33 9.93 -5.77 -8.31
CA ARG A 33 8.78 -4.90 -7.98
C ARG A 33 9.17 -3.44 -7.70
N ARG A 34 10.37 -3.02 -8.12
CA ARG A 34 10.84 -1.64 -7.91
C ARG A 34 9.87 -0.65 -8.56
N GLY A 35 9.46 0.36 -7.78
CA GLY A 35 8.45 1.34 -8.19
C GLY A 35 7.09 1.11 -7.53
N GLN A 36 6.87 -0.07 -6.95
CA GLN A 36 5.69 -0.38 -6.14
C GLN A 36 5.90 -0.08 -4.65
N TRP A 37 4.79 0.06 -3.95
CA TRP A 37 4.68 0.28 -2.53
C TRP A 37 3.85 -0.83 -1.90
N ALA A 38 4.04 -1.04 -0.60
CA ALA A 38 3.30 -2.04 0.17
C ALA A 38 2.82 -1.48 1.49
N ILE A 39 1.59 -1.80 1.89
CA ILE A 39 1.01 -1.54 3.21
C ILE A 39 0.50 -2.83 3.87
N SER A 40 0.43 -2.83 5.19
CA SER A 40 -0.06 -3.95 6.00
C SER A 40 -1.58 -4.07 5.98
N ALA A 41 -2.08 -5.22 5.53
CA ALA A 41 -3.50 -5.56 5.56
C ALA A 41 -3.90 -6.40 6.79
N GLY A 42 -2.94 -6.71 7.66
CA GLY A 42 -3.09 -7.49 8.89
C GLY A 42 -2.52 -8.91 8.78
N GLY A 43 -1.84 -9.37 9.82
CA GLY A 43 -1.14 -10.66 9.80
C GLY A 43 -0.07 -10.69 8.68
N PRO A 44 0.00 -11.79 7.90
CA PRO A 44 1.00 -11.93 6.84
C PRO A 44 0.59 -11.18 5.55
N TRP A 45 -0.64 -10.68 5.44
CA TRP A 45 -1.14 -10.02 4.24
C TRP A 45 -0.59 -8.60 4.03
N ARG A 46 -0.26 -8.29 2.77
CA ARG A 46 0.15 -6.95 2.30
C ARG A 46 -0.70 -6.53 1.10
N ILE A 47 -1.07 -5.26 1.05
CA ILE A 47 -1.60 -4.65 -0.19
C ILE A 47 -0.42 -3.98 -0.88
N THR A 48 -0.18 -4.36 -2.13
CA THR A 48 0.88 -3.80 -2.97
C THR A 48 0.26 -3.01 -4.10
N PHE A 49 0.85 -1.85 -4.43
CA PHE A 49 0.29 -0.94 -5.44
C PHE A 49 1.40 -0.05 -6.02
N GLU A 50 1.14 0.49 -7.19
CA GLU A 50 1.88 1.62 -7.74
C GLU A 50 1.15 2.91 -7.38
N PHE A 51 1.88 3.98 -7.11
CA PHE A 51 1.27 5.28 -6.80
C PHE A 51 1.69 6.29 -7.85
N ARG A 52 0.72 6.84 -8.58
CA ARG A 52 0.95 7.76 -9.71
C ARG A 52 -0.18 8.78 -9.74
N ASP A 53 0.19 10.05 -9.82
CA ASP A 53 -0.74 11.19 -9.94
C ASP A 53 -1.87 11.24 -8.88
N GLY A 54 -1.58 10.76 -7.67
CA GLY A 54 -2.54 10.72 -6.56
C GLY A 54 -3.40 9.47 -6.51
N ASP A 55 -3.24 8.55 -7.45
CA ASP A 55 -4.02 7.32 -7.51
C ASP A 55 -3.16 6.07 -7.27
N ALA A 56 -3.81 5.04 -6.73
CA ALA A 56 -3.23 3.72 -6.57
C ALA A 56 -3.59 2.79 -7.76
N TRP A 57 -2.56 2.27 -8.40
CA TRP A 57 -2.65 1.40 -9.57
C TRP A 57 -2.11 0.00 -9.26
N ASN A 58 -2.50 -1.00 -10.07
CA ASN A 58 -2.03 -2.38 -9.94
C ASN A 58 -2.14 -2.91 -8.49
N VAL A 59 -3.29 -2.65 -7.86
CA VAL A 59 -3.53 -2.97 -6.45
C VAL A 59 -3.73 -4.47 -6.31
N GLU A 60 -2.85 -5.12 -5.56
CA GLU A 60 -2.87 -6.55 -5.30
C GLU A 60 -2.87 -6.83 -3.79
N LEU A 61 -3.52 -7.92 -3.37
CA LEU A 61 -3.40 -8.45 -2.01
C LEU A 61 -2.50 -9.68 -2.06
N VAL A 62 -1.33 -9.60 -1.44
CA VAL A 62 -0.33 -10.67 -1.42
C VAL A 62 -0.11 -11.20 -0.02
N ASP A 63 0.12 -12.50 0.10
CA ASP A 63 0.55 -13.13 1.35
C ASP A 63 2.07 -13.12 1.43
N TYR A 64 2.63 -12.54 2.49
CA TYR A 64 4.05 -12.69 2.80
C TYR A 64 4.17 -13.90 3.75
N HIS A 65 4.23 -15.08 3.16
CA HIS A 65 4.64 -16.32 3.83
C HIS A 65 5.73 -17.02 3.03
#